data_AF-A0AAV2RGL8-F1
#
_entry.id   AF-A0AAV2RGL8-F1
#
_cell.length_a   1.000
_cell.length_b   1.000
_cell.length_c   1.000
_cell.angle_alpha   90.00
_cell.angle_beta   90.00
_cell.angle_gamma   90.00
#
_symmetry.space_group_name_H-M   'P 1'
#
loop_
_entity.id
_entity.type
_entity.pdbx_description
1 polymer ?
#
loop_
_entity_poly.entity_id
_entity_poly.type
_entity_poly.pdbx_seq_one_letter_code
_entity_poly.pdbx_strand_id
1 'polypeptide(L)'
;SDCKDETAKCAEWGKERTCNKILRASLCRKTCNLCSKDCRDLMPKCQTYKDKGLCETTVHVQQFCPKTCFNCKGVTGKVPCQCGLPHHLLLPRGTKEGMAFNLFIYVTPFSSKEKLSECNDSDCSDLCARYNSKCLGHNNDEAMAYPFDRPLKQVGKTKIKKIVDLDKALPNAKVKKIHIYYKDEVKNERRCLN
;
A
#
# COMPACT_ATOMS: atom_id res chain seq x y z
N SER A 1 12.72 -25.68 14.99
CA SER A 1 12.70 -25.03 16.31
C SER A 1 11.48 -25.51 17.04
N ASP A 2 11.70 -26.22 18.15
CA ASP A 2 10.66 -26.99 18.85
C ASP A 2 9.63 -26.07 19.51
N CYS A 3 8.48 -25.98 18.86
CA CYS A 3 7.35 -25.26 19.41
C CYS A 3 6.70 -26.12 20.51
N LYS A 4 6.86 -25.68 21.76
CA LYS A 4 6.35 -26.34 22.95
C LYS A 4 5.58 -25.35 23.82
N ASP A 5 4.70 -25.90 24.64
CA ASP A 5 4.10 -25.15 25.74
C ASP A 5 5.11 -25.04 26.88
N GLU A 6 5.18 -23.87 27.51
CA GLU A 6 6.13 -23.57 28.59
C GLU A 6 5.52 -23.77 29.98
N THR A 7 4.25 -24.14 30.06
CA THR A 7 3.57 -24.45 31.33
C THR A 7 2.58 -25.59 31.19
N ALA A 8 2.44 -26.38 32.25
CA ALA A 8 1.44 -27.45 32.34
C ALA A 8 -0.01 -26.93 32.35
N LYS A 9 -0.22 -25.64 32.68
CA LYS A 9 -1.55 -25.00 32.71
C LYS A 9 -2.18 -24.80 31.33
N CYS A 10 -1.43 -25.04 30.26
CA CYS A 10 -1.91 -24.83 28.89
C CYS A 10 -3.11 -25.71 28.52
N ALA A 11 -3.16 -26.95 29.02
CA ALA A 11 -4.28 -27.86 28.77
C ALA A 11 -5.62 -27.35 29.33
N GLU A 12 -5.57 -26.64 30.46
CA GLU A 12 -6.73 -26.00 31.09
C GLU A 12 -7.10 -24.71 30.34
N TRP A 13 -6.13 -23.82 30.12
CA TRP A 13 -6.36 -22.54 29.46
C TRP A 13 -6.84 -22.65 28.01
N GLY A 14 -6.44 -23.72 27.31
CA GLY A 14 -6.96 -24.07 25.99
C GLY A 14 -8.45 -24.41 26.01
N LYS A 15 -8.92 -25.14 27.04
CA LYS A 15 -10.35 -25.46 27.23
C LYS A 15 -11.16 -24.22 27.60
N GLU A 16 -10.58 -23.30 28.38
CA GLU A 16 -11.19 -22.01 28.73
C GLU A 16 -11.25 -21.00 27.57
N ARG A 17 -10.74 -21.34 26.37
CA ARG A 17 -10.64 -20.43 25.20
C ARG A 17 -9.86 -19.13 25.47
N THR A 18 -8.93 -19.16 26.42
CA THR A 18 -8.20 -17.95 26.85
C THR A 18 -6.93 -17.66 26.04
N CYS A 19 -6.77 -18.33 24.91
CA CYS A 19 -5.69 -18.10 23.94
C CYS A 19 -5.72 -16.71 23.29
N ASN A 20 -6.77 -15.91 23.52
CA ASN A 20 -6.83 -14.50 23.14
C ASN A 20 -6.03 -13.58 24.10
N LYS A 21 -5.62 -14.06 25.27
CA LYS A 21 -4.77 -13.30 26.21
C LYS A 21 -3.30 -13.45 25.85
N ILE A 22 -2.61 -12.33 25.62
CA ILE A 22 -1.21 -12.27 25.17
C ILE A 22 -0.28 -13.18 25.98
N LEU A 23 -0.35 -13.11 27.32
CA LEU A 23 0.50 -13.89 28.20
C LEU A 23 0.23 -15.40 28.11
N ARG A 24 -1.04 -15.79 27.94
CA ARG A 24 -1.43 -17.21 27.81
C ARG A 24 -1.07 -17.73 26.42
N ALA A 25 -1.26 -16.94 25.38
CA ALA A 25 -0.83 -17.23 24.02
C ALA A 25 0.70 -17.41 23.92
N SER A 26 1.47 -16.60 24.63
CA SER A 26 2.94 -16.68 24.61
C SER A 26 3.49 -17.92 25.33
N LEU A 27 2.84 -18.36 26.41
CA LEU A 27 3.25 -19.54 27.18
C LEU A 27 2.72 -20.85 26.56
N CYS A 28 1.58 -20.81 25.87
CA CYS A 28 0.86 -21.97 25.38
C CYS A 28 0.83 -22.05 23.85
N ARG A 29 1.99 -21.89 23.22
CA ARG A 29 2.12 -21.75 21.76
C ARG A 29 1.61 -22.99 21.01
N LYS A 30 1.79 -24.19 21.56
CA LYS A 30 1.31 -25.44 20.96
C LYS A 30 -0.19 -25.60 21.20
N THR A 31 -0.64 -25.45 22.44
CA THR A 31 -2.07 -25.58 22.75
C THR A 31 -2.93 -24.52 22.03
N CYS A 32 -2.39 -23.32 21.81
CA CYS A 32 -3.09 -22.25 21.10
C CYS A 32 -2.96 -22.31 19.57
N ASN A 33 -2.37 -23.38 19.00
CA ASN A 33 -2.12 -23.55 17.56
C ASN A 33 -1.31 -22.39 16.93
N LEU A 34 -0.32 -21.87 17.65
CA LEU A 34 0.60 -20.82 17.17
C LEU A 34 1.88 -21.40 16.54
N CYS A 35 2.00 -22.72 16.49
CA CYS A 35 3.17 -23.44 16.00
C CYS A 35 3.22 -23.65 14.48
N SER A 36 2.50 -22.84 13.69
CA SER A 36 2.59 -22.99 12.22
C SER A 36 4.01 -22.66 11.75
N LYS A 37 4.62 -23.57 10.97
CA LYS A 37 5.96 -23.37 10.38
C LYS A 37 6.02 -22.12 9.50
N ASP A 38 4.88 -21.66 9.02
CA ASP A 38 4.73 -20.47 8.18
C ASP A 38 4.48 -19.18 8.98
N CYS A 39 4.38 -19.24 10.32
CA CYS A 39 4.16 -18.06 11.14
C CYS A 39 5.47 -17.29 11.37
N ARG A 40 5.69 -16.27 10.55
CA ARG A 40 6.78 -15.30 10.66
C ARG A 40 6.27 -13.88 10.49
N ASP A 41 6.96 -12.94 11.11
CA ASP A 41 6.71 -11.53 10.86
C ASP A 41 7.23 -11.14 9.48
N LEU A 42 6.46 -10.31 8.78
CA LEU A 42 6.72 -9.85 7.42
C LEU A 42 7.28 -8.42 7.38
N MET A 43 7.26 -7.71 8.51
CA MET A 43 7.77 -6.35 8.63
C MET A 43 8.94 -6.24 9.62
N PRO A 44 9.89 -5.31 9.38
CA PRO A 44 10.86 -4.93 10.39
C PRO A 44 10.16 -4.17 11.54
N LYS A 45 10.75 -4.20 12.73
CA LYS A 45 10.29 -3.46 13.94
C LYS A 45 8.97 -3.94 14.55
N CYS A 46 8.53 -5.16 14.25
CA CYS A 46 7.33 -5.73 14.89
C CYS A 46 7.37 -5.68 16.42
N GLN A 47 8.53 -5.92 17.04
CA GLN A 47 8.68 -5.80 18.49
C GLN A 47 8.37 -4.37 18.98
N THR A 48 8.91 -3.34 18.32
CA THR A 48 8.60 -1.95 18.65
C THR A 48 7.11 -1.64 18.52
N TYR A 49 6.42 -2.20 17.53
CA TYR A 49 4.97 -2.01 17.38
C TYR A 49 4.18 -2.68 18.49
N LYS A 50 4.61 -3.86 18.93
CA LYS A 50 4.05 -4.54 20.10
C LYS A 50 4.27 -3.75 21.38
N ASP A 51 5.47 -3.24 21.60
CA ASP A 51 5.80 -2.44 22.79
C ASP A 51 4.95 -1.15 22.86
N LYS A 52 4.50 -0.66 21.70
CA LYS A 52 3.56 0.47 21.56
C LYS A 52 2.08 0.07 21.62
N GLY A 53 1.75 -1.19 21.87
CA GLY A 53 0.37 -1.68 21.95
C GLY A 53 -0.37 -1.82 20.61
N LEU A 54 0.33 -1.70 19.48
CA LEU A 54 -0.32 -1.66 18.16
C LEU A 54 -0.85 -3.01 17.66
N CYS A 55 -0.52 -4.10 18.35
CA CYS A 55 -1.06 -5.43 18.05
C CYS A 55 -2.58 -5.51 18.26
N GLU A 56 -3.19 -4.62 19.03
CA GLU A 56 -4.64 -4.63 19.30
C GLU A 56 -5.39 -3.58 18.47
N THR A 57 -4.72 -2.49 18.12
CA THR A 57 -5.35 -1.33 17.47
C THR A 57 -5.22 -1.30 15.96
N THR A 58 -4.23 -2.01 15.39
CA THR A 58 -3.83 -1.82 14.00
C THR A 58 -3.86 -3.12 13.23
N VAL A 59 -4.85 -3.25 12.33
CA VAL A 59 -5.01 -4.41 11.44
C VAL A 59 -3.74 -4.71 10.64
N HIS A 60 -3.04 -3.67 10.17
CA HIS A 60 -1.76 -3.81 9.47
C HIS A 60 -0.69 -4.49 10.34
N VAL A 61 -0.57 -4.10 11.61
CA VAL A 61 0.41 -4.72 12.54
C VAL A 61 -0.01 -6.15 12.84
N GLN A 62 -1.31 -6.43 13.00
CA GLN A 62 -1.80 -7.81 13.20
C GLN A 62 -1.52 -8.74 12.03
N GLN A 63 -1.64 -8.24 10.79
CA GLN A 63 -1.44 -9.02 9.56
C GLN A 63 0.03 -9.21 9.20
N PHE A 64 0.85 -8.17 9.37
CA PHE A 64 2.26 -8.20 8.98
C PHE A 64 3.21 -8.56 10.13
N CYS A 65 2.74 -8.56 11.38
CA CYS A 65 3.48 -9.05 12.54
C CYS A 65 2.74 -10.21 13.26
N PRO A 66 2.27 -11.25 12.53
CA PRO A 66 1.43 -12.31 13.09
C PRO A 66 2.16 -13.12 14.17
N LYS A 67 3.48 -13.24 14.10
CA LYS A 67 4.27 -13.98 15.10
C LYS A 67 4.44 -13.12 16.35
N THR A 68 4.84 -11.86 16.19
CA THR A 68 5.04 -10.95 17.32
C THR A 68 3.73 -10.66 18.06
N CYS A 69 2.63 -10.51 17.33
CA CYS A 69 1.30 -10.24 17.88
C CYS A 69 0.50 -11.51 18.23
N PHE A 70 1.11 -12.70 18.14
CA PHE A 70 0.47 -13.99 18.45
C PHE A 70 -0.80 -14.27 17.63
N ASN A 71 -0.91 -13.72 16.41
CA ASN A 71 -2.01 -13.90 15.48
C ASN A 71 -1.64 -14.81 14.30
N CYS A 72 -1.11 -16.00 14.60
CA CYS A 72 -0.70 -16.98 13.58
C CYS A 72 -1.88 -17.70 12.89
N LYS A 73 -3.13 -17.38 13.25
CA LYS A 73 -4.34 -18.04 12.71
C LYS A 73 -4.99 -17.31 11.52
N GLY A 74 -4.50 -16.12 11.15
CA GLY A 74 -5.26 -15.21 10.28
C GLY A 74 -4.49 -14.58 9.11
N VAL A 75 -3.37 -15.16 8.69
CA VAL A 75 -2.67 -14.65 7.49
C VAL A 75 -3.07 -15.49 6.28
N THR A 76 -4.28 -15.25 5.78
CA THR A 76 -4.44 -15.40 4.34
C THR A 76 -3.50 -14.35 3.75
N GLY A 77 -2.58 -14.74 2.87
CA GLY A 77 -1.61 -13.82 2.25
C GLY A 77 -2.23 -12.73 1.37
N LYS A 78 -3.50 -12.38 1.59
CA LYS A 78 -4.20 -11.30 0.92
C LYS A 78 -3.80 -9.98 1.55
N VAL A 79 -3.18 -9.14 0.74
CA VAL A 79 -2.90 -7.73 1.06
C VAL A 79 -4.23 -7.07 1.44
N PRO A 80 -4.33 -6.36 2.57
CA PRO A 80 -5.54 -5.62 2.89
C PRO A 80 -5.81 -4.56 1.82
N CYS A 81 -6.98 -4.63 1.19
CA CYS A 81 -7.46 -3.70 0.16
C CYS A 81 -7.74 -2.27 0.67
N GLN A 82 -7.22 -1.93 1.84
CA GLN A 82 -7.57 -0.74 2.61
C GLN A 82 -6.64 0.44 2.30
N CYS A 83 -5.60 0.24 1.49
CA CYS A 83 -4.68 1.30 1.11
C CYS A 83 -5.00 1.80 -0.30
N GLY A 84 -5.08 3.12 -0.42
CA GLY A 84 -5.14 3.85 -1.68
C GLY A 84 -5.90 5.14 -1.63
N LEU A 85 -5.78 5.93 -2.70
CA LEU A 85 -6.48 7.20 -2.82
C LEU A 85 -7.94 6.93 -3.20
N PRO A 86 -8.93 7.47 -2.47
CA PRO A 86 -10.33 7.37 -2.88
C PRO A 86 -10.52 7.95 -4.28
N HIS A 87 -11.21 7.21 -5.16
CA HIS A 87 -11.39 7.61 -6.57
C HIS A 87 -11.98 9.02 -6.70
N HIS A 88 -12.96 9.37 -5.86
CA HIS A 88 -13.61 10.69 -5.88
C HIS A 88 -12.72 11.86 -5.42
N LEU A 89 -11.46 11.59 -5.03
CA LEU A 89 -10.45 12.59 -4.70
C LEU A 89 -9.31 12.65 -5.73
N LEU A 90 -9.44 11.97 -6.88
CA LEU A 90 -8.39 11.92 -7.91
C LEU A 90 -8.06 13.31 -8.49
N LEU A 91 -9.08 14.13 -8.70
CA LEU A 91 -8.92 15.49 -9.21
C LEU A 91 -9.02 16.50 -8.05
N PRO A 92 -8.18 17.56 -8.06
CA PRO A 92 -8.40 18.70 -7.18
C PRO A 92 -9.81 19.26 -7.37
N ARG A 93 -10.39 19.83 -6.30
CA ARG A 93 -11.75 20.39 -6.33
C ARG A 93 -11.97 21.43 -7.43
N GLY A 94 -10.97 22.25 -7.73
CA GLY A 94 -11.07 23.37 -8.67
C GLY A 94 -11.85 24.57 -8.09
N THR A 95 -12.22 25.51 -8.97
CA THR A 95 -13.01 26.71 -8.65
C THR A 95 -14.16 26.89 -9.64
N LYS A 96 -15.18 27.70 -9.30
CA LYS A 96 -16.33 27.95 -10.20
C LYS A 96 -15.89 28.64 -11.50
N GLU A 97 -14.88 29.50 -11.40
CA GLU A 97 -14.29 30.28 -12.48
C GLU A 97 -13.32 29.45 -13.35
N GLY A 98 -12.95 28.25 -12.89
CA GLY A 98 -11.96 27.39 -13.52
C GLY A 98 -10.57 27.59 -12.95
N MET A 99 -10.00 26.50 -12.43
CA MET A 99 -8.63 26.47 -11.91
C MET A 99 -7.69 25.94 -12.99
N ALA A 100 -6.69 26.72 -13.39
CA ALA A 100 -5.77 26.35 -14.46
C ALA A 100 -4.70 25.35 -13.99
N PHE A 101 -4.50 24.28 -14.77
CA PHE A 101 -3.44 23.28 -14.58
C PHE A 101 -2.70 23.02 -15.90
N ASN A 102 -1.50 22.43 -15.81
CA ASN A 102 -0.80 21.85 -16.95
C ASN A 102 -0.89 20.33 -16.86
N LEU A 103 -1.61 19.70 -17.79
CA LEU A 103 -1.59 18.26 -18.00
C LEU A 103 -0.30 17.90 -18.73
N PHE A 104 0.55 17.09 -18.10
CA PHE A 104 1.79 16.61 -18.65
C PHE A 104 1.68 15.11 -18.94
N ILE A 105 2.02 14.71 -20.15
CA ILE A 105 2.10 13.31 -20.58
C ILE A 105 3.52 13.06 -21.05
N TYR A 106 4.11 11.94 -20.63
CA TYR A 106 5.47 11.53 -21.00
C TYR A 106 5.49 10.03 -21.21
N VAL A 107 6.00 9.60 -22.37
CA VAL A 107 6.06 8.19 -22.76
C VAL A 107 7.49 7.70 -22.60
N THR A 108 7.75 6.90 -21.57
CA THR A 108 9.05 6.24 -21.39
C THR A 108 9.22 5.09 -22.38
N PRO A 109 10.45 4.78 -22.82
CA PRO A 109 10.71 3.56 -23.57
C PRO A 109 10.43 2.35 -22.67
N PHE A 110 9.73 1.35 -23.22
CA PHE A 110 9.47 0.10 -22.53
C PHE A 110 10.78 -0.67 -22.32
N SER A 111 11.11 -1.01 -21.08
CA SER A 111 12.27 -1.86 -20.77
C SER A 111 11.86 -3.33 -20.72
N SER A 112 12.63 -4.22 -21.33
CA SER A 112 12.39 -5.68 -21.27
C SER A 112 12.52 -6.27 -19.85
N LYS A 113 13.00 -5.48 -18.88
CA LYS A 113 13.00 -5.81 -17.45
C LYS A 113 11.68 -5.50 -16.75
N GLU A 114 10.75 -4.82 -17.42
CA GLU A 114 9.39 -4.57 -16.96
C GLU A 114 8.62 -5.90 -16.97
N LYS A 115 8.80 -6.68 -15.91
CA LYS A 115 7.99 -7.88 -15.68
C LYS A 115 6.60 -7.43 -15.27
N LEU A 116 5.68 -7.38 -16.23
CA LEU A 116 4.26 -7.39 -15.95
C LEU A 116 3.93 -8.78 -15.38
N SER A 117 3.65 -8.88 -14.09
CA SER A 117 2.98 -10.08 -13.57
C SER A 117 1.50 -10.00 -13.92
N GLU A 118 0.86 -11.13 -14.24
CA GLU A 118 -0.59 -11.20 -14.32
C GLU A 118 -1.20 -10.73 -12.99
N CYS A 119 -2.06 -9.72 -13.07
CA CYS A 119 -2.77 -9.16 -11.92
C CYS A 119 -4.22 -9.55 -12.03
N ASN A 120 -4.71 -10.21 -10.99
CA ASN A 120 -6.12 -10.47 -10.86
C ASN A 120 -6.73 -9.39 -9.96
N ASP A 121 -7.95 -8.95 -10.28
CA ASP A 121 -8.71 -7.97 -9.48
C ASP A 121 -8.84 -8.36 -8.00
N SER A 122 -8.66 -9.65 -7.68
CA SER A 122 -8.65 -10.18 -6.30
C SER A 122 -7.48 -9.74 -5.43
N ASP A 123 -6.43 -9.17 -6.02
CA ASP A 123 -5.17 -8.85 -5.34
C ASP A 123 -5.13 -7.43 -4.77
N CYS A 124 -6.19 -6.65 -4.97
CA CYS A 124 -6.33 -5.28 -4.45
C CYS A 124 -5.10 -4.42 -4.72
N SER A 125 -4.53 -4.65 -5.89
CA SER A 125 -3.26 -4.14 -6.36
C SER A 125 -3.38 -2.65 -6.73
N ASP A 126 -4.45 -2.27 -7.41
CA ASP A 126 -4.58 -0.97 -8.11
C ASP A 126 -4.56 0.29 -7.24
N LEU A 127 -4.72 0.15 -5.93
CA LEU A 127 -4.97 1.29 -5.05
C LEU A 127 -3.73 1.74 -4.28
N CYS A 128 -2.72 0.88 -4.10
CA CYS A 128 -1.51 1.23 -3.37
C CYS A 128 -0.35 1.58 -4.30
N ALA A 129 -0.11 2.89 -4.51
CA ALA A 129 1.07 3.39 -5.22
C ALA A 129 2.43 2.86 -4.68
N ARG A 130 2.47 2.32 -3.45
CA ARG A 130 3.69 1.82 -2.80
C ARG A 130 3.80 0.29 -2.68
N TYR A 131 2.69 -0.44 -2.79
CA TYR A 131 2.67 -1.89 -2.48
C TYR A 131 2.69 -2.78 -3.73
N ASN A 132 2.66 -2.18 -4.91
CA ASN A 132 2.43 -2.88 -6.17
C ASN A 132 3.70 -3.14 -6.99
N SER A 133 4.77 -3.60 -6.33
CA SER A 133 6.04 -3.95 -7.00
C SER A 133 5.94 -5.11 -8.00
N LYS A 134 4.87 -5.91 -7.93
CA LYS A 134 4.62 -7.00 -8.89
C LYS A 134 3.68 -6.57 -10.01
N CYS A 135 2.57 -5.90 -9.67
CA CYS A 135 1.47 -5.71 -10.59
C CYS A 135 1.58 -4.57 -11.58
N LEU A 136 2.15 -3.44 -11.16
CA LEU A 136 2.28 -2.26 -12.01
C LEU A 136 3.64 -2.18 -12.69
N GLY A 137 4.37 -3.30 -12.77
CA GLY A 137 5.72 -3.29 -13.32
C GLY A 137 6.66 -2.37 -12.54
N HIS A 138 6.40 -2.08 -11.25
CA HIS A 138 7.28 -1.29 -10.38
C HIS A 138 8.60 -2.02 -10.02
N ASN A 139 9.12 -2.83 -10.95
CA ASN A 139 10.55 -3.05 -11.14
C ASN A 139 11.12 -2.08 -12.19
N ASN A 140 10.39 -1.02 -12.58
CA ASN A 140 10.99 0.09 -13.29
C ASN A 140 12.20 0.57 -12.49
N ASP A 141 13.39 0.58 -13.11
CA ASP A 141 14.63 1.11 -12.54
C ASP A 141 14.51 2.62 -12.18
N GLU A 142 13.38 3.25 -12.51
CA GLU A 142 13.07 4.65 -12.24
C GLU A 142 12.48 4.86 -10.85
N ALA A 143 12.86 5.97 -10.21
CA ALA A 143 12.34 6.34 -8.91
C ALA A 143 10.84 6.68 -8.99
N MET A 144 10.11 6.46 -7.90
CA MET A 144 8.73 6.94 -7.76
C MET A 144 8.65 8.43 -8.09
N ALA A 145 7.63 8.81 -8.87
CA ALA A 145 7.41 10.17 -9.38
C ALA A 145 8.39 10.65 -10.47
N TYR A 146 9.19 9.76 -11.07
CA TYR A 146 9.94 10.08 -12.29
C TYR A 146 9.02 10.62 -13.40
N PRO A 147 9.42 11.66 -14.15
CA PRO A 147 10.71 12.36 -14.14
C PRO A 147 10.83 13.55 -13.17
N PHE A 148 9.85 13.76 -12.29
CA PHE A 148 9.78 14.91 -11.38
C PHE A 148 10.26 14.62 -9.96
N ASP A 149 10.76 13.42 -9.69
CA ASP A 149 11.42 13.06 -8.45
C ASP A 149 12.71 13.87 -8.19
N ARG A 150 13.22 14.53 -9.24
CA ARG A 150 14.45 15.32 -9.25
C ARG A 150 14.27 16.67 -9.96
N PRO A 151 15.01 17.72 -9.58
CA PRO A 151 14.91 19.03 -10.26
C PRO A 151 15.33 18.97 -11.73
N LEU A 152 14.39 19.21 -12.64
CA LEU A 152 14.64 19.32 -14.08
C LEU A 152 15.11 20.75 -14.44
N LYS A 153 16.39 21.08 -14.21
CA LYS A 153 16.94 22.41 -14.57
C LYS A 153 17.30 22.52 -16.06
N GLN A 154 17.65 21.39 -16.67
CA GLN A 154 18.10 21.32 -18.06
C GLN A 154 17.86 19.90 -18.61
N VAL A 155 17.43 19.81 -19.86
CA VAL A 155 17.28 18.56 -20.61
C VAL A 155 18.04 18.73 -21.92
N GLY A 156 19.10 17.93 -22.12
CA GLY A 156 20.02 18.11 -23.25
C GLY A 156 20.63 19.51 -23.23
N LYS A 157 20.43 20.28 -24.32
CA LYS A 157 20.87 21.70 -24.42
C LYS A 157 19.78 22.70 -23.99
N THR A 158 18.58 22.23 -23.67
CA THR A 158 17.42 23.08 -23.38
C THR A 158 17.31 23.34 -21.88
N LYS A 159 17.39 24.62 -21.48
CA LYS A 159 17.11 25.03 -20.10
C LYS A 159 15.61 25.01 -19.84
N ILE A 160 15.19 24.43 -18.73
CA ILE A 160 13.77 24.34 -18.35
C ILE A 160 13.49 25.42 -17.31
N LYS A 161 12.60 26.36 -17.64
CA LYS A 161 12.16 27.43 -16.71
C LYS A 161 10.70 27.26 -16.30
N LYS A 162 9.88 26.74 -17.20
CA LYS A 162 8.47 26.45 -17.00
C LYS A 162 8.17 25.04 -17.46
N ILE A 163 7.13 24.43 -16.89
CA ILE A 163 6.70 23.07 -17.27
C ILE A 163 6.43 22.95 -18.79
N VAL A 164 5.94 24.03 -19.42
CA VAL A 164 5.68 24.10 -20.87
C VAL A 164 6.95 24.00 -21.74
N ASP A 165 8.14 24.23 -21.18
CA ASP A 165 9.40 24.07 -21.90
C ASP A 165 9.73 22.59 -22.13
N LEU A 166 9.15 21.68 -21.33
CA LEU A 166 9.37 20.24 -21.44
C LEU A 166 8.85 19.66 -22.76
N ASP A 167 7.75 20.18 -23.29
CA ASP A 167 7.21 19.78 -24.60
C ASP A 167 8.24 20.02 -25.73
N LYS A 168 9.05 21.07 -25.61
CA LYS A 168 10.11 21.39 -26.57
C LYS A 168 11.39 20.59 -26.32
N ALA A 169 11.65 20.26 -25.06
CA ALA A 169 12.89 19.62 -24.65
C ALA A 169 12.84 18.08 -24.77
N LEU A 170 11.64 17.50 -24.69
CA LEU A 170 11.40 16.06 -24.71
C LEU A 170 10.46 15.72 -25.89
N PRO A 171 10.93 15.04 -26.94
CA PRO A 171 10.10 14.72 -28.10
C PRO A 171 8.96 13.73 -27.78
N ASN A 172 9.10 12.97 -26.70
CA ASN A 172 8.14 12.01 -26.17
C ASN A 172 7.29 12.58 -25.02
N ALA A 173 7.29 13.91 -24.82
CA ALA A 173 6.43 14.58 -23.85
C ALA A 173 5.47 15.57 -24.51
N LYS A 174 4.32 15.80 -23.88
CA LYS A 174 3.40 16.88 -24.22
C LYS A 174 2.84 17.58 -23.00
N VAL A 175 2.64 18.90 -23.11
CA VAL A 175 2.05 19.73 -22.06
C VAL A 175 0.83 20.44 -22.61
N LYS A 176 -0.33 20.21 -22.00
CA LYS A 176 -1.58 20.89 -22.35
C LYS A 176 -2.12 21.67 -21.16
N LYS A 177 -2.44 22.95 -21.39
CA LYS A 177 -3.20 23.74 -20.40
C LYS A 177 -4.63 23.22 -20.34
N ILE A 178 -5.10 22.90 -19.14
CA ILE A 178 -6.47 22.47 -18.85
C ILE A 178 -7.05 23.33 -17.73
N HIS A 179 -8.38 23.34 -17.59
CA HIS A 179 -9.07 24.01 -16.50
C HIS A 179 -9.98 23.01 -15.79
N ILE A 180 -9.96 23.03 -14.46
CA ILE A 180 -10.86 22.23 -13.62
C ILE A 180 -11.91 23.18 -13.04
N TYR A 181 -13.18 22.91 -13.35
CA TYR A 181 -14.32 23.71 -12.91
C TYR A 181 -15.06 22.98 -11.79
N TYR A 182 -15.26 23.68 -10.67
CA TYR A 182 -16.07 23.20 -9.57
C TYR A 182 -17.54 23.54 -9.79
N LYS A 183 -18.40 22.51 -9.77
CA LYS A 183 -19.86 22.68 -9.72
C LYS A 183 -20.33 22.49 -8.29
N ASP A 184 -20.93 23.53 -7.74
CA ASP A 184 -21.45 23.56 -6.38
C ASP A 184 -22.87 22.98 -6.36
N GLU A 185 -22.94 21.68 -6.64
CA GLU A 185 -24.15 20.90 -6.72
C GLU A 185 -23.97 19.65 -5.85
N VAL A 186 -24.90 19.41 -4.94
CA VAL A 186 -24.95 18.15 -4.19
C VAL A 186 -25.74 17.14 -5.01
N LYS A 187 -25.05 16.14 -5.56
CA LYS A 187 -25.68 15.02 -6.24
C LYS A 187 -25.86 13.89 -5.24
N ASN A 188 -27.11 13.52 -4.96
CA ASN A 188 -27.41 12.30 -4.23
C ASN A 188 -27.22 11.11 -5.17
N GLU A 189 -26.01 10.57 -5.21
CA GLU A 189 -25.78 9.26 -5.83
C GLU A 189 -26.45 8.18 -4.99
N ARG A 190 -27.28 7.35 -5.63
CA ARG A 190 -27.73 6.10 -5.02
C ARG A 190 -26.47 5.26 -4.80
N ARG A 191 -26.07 5.04 -3.55
CA ARG A 191 -25.13 3.97 -3.23
C ARG A 191 -25.74 2.68 -3.76
N CYS A 192 -25.07 2.02 -4.70
CA CYS A 192 -25.35 0.62 -4.97
C CYS A 192 -25.06 -0.13 -3.66
N LEU A 193 -26.13 -0.52 -2.96
CA LEU A 193 -26.05 -1.46 -1.86
C LEU A 193 -25.80 -2.82 -2.50
N ASN A 194 -24.53 -3.20 -2.61
CA ASN A 194 -24.14 -4.57 -2.88
C ASN A 194 -24.02 -5.31 -1.55
#